data_AF-A0A7W1BJ92-F1
#
_entry.id   AF-A0A7W1BJ92-F1
#
_cell.length_a   1.000
_cell.length_b   1.000
_cell.length_c   1.000
_cell.angle_alpha   90.00
_cell.angle_beta   90.00
_cell.angle_gamma   90.00
#
_symmetry.space_group_name_H-M   'P 1'
#
loop_
_entity.id
_entity.type
_entity.pdbx_description
1 polymer ?
#
loop_
_entity_poly.entity_id
_entity_poly.type
_entity_poly.pdbx_seq_one_letter_code
_entity_poly.pdbx_strand_id
1 'polypeptide(L)'
;MNIDRERRAVNGGTEARHGKDDPARRTSHASSTPRGPDAFIRDAASAILHTAELAFLIPERPTSRWHRAGISRRGEKIFDVTSYTVLALFAAAWTWSVAHTGMKNLGSAGVSPVTSGIAAALSYADAPTAPFVTEAVMNLFAPLRGESGKLRARISSAGEQILAEPLPTGTSVRFSGPAAAESTAAGATAPRRSGVWSLALIVGAAIRPVDQFSLITLTPFSEKRRGKIGPYNIGSWPYERGGKPRSPKFAPPAGFIEVTRANQDTYVSEHFRLRDFLTHDQVAVWPKYLVLDTKLIDKMELVLSDLAERGISTKGVRVMSGFRTPQYNTGGGDARGRSSLSRHMYGDASDIFIDNNGDGNMDDLNRDGRVNIRDARVIEAAVDRVERAHPALVGGCGVYTGNASHGPFVHIDTRGYRARWIGTGDS
;
A
#
# COMPACT_ATOMS: atom_id res chain seq x y z
N MET A 1 -44.67 45.15 29.96
CA MET A 1 -44.70 45.51 31.39
C MET A 1 -43.43 44.95 32.00
N ASN A 2 -42.49 45.82 32.39
CA ASN A 2 -41.09 45.56 32.81
C ASN A 2 -40.16 44.94 31.72
N ILE A 3 -38.95 45.43 31.36
CA ILE A 3 -37.90 46.32 31.97
C ILE A 3 -37.06 45.54 33.01
N ASP A 4 -35.71 45.44 33.04
CA ASP A 4 -34.49 46.04 32.38
C ASP A 4 -33.35 44.94 32.39
N ARG A 5 -32.05 45.00 31.98
CA ARG A 5 -31.01 45.94 31.40
C ARG A 5 -29.85 45.10 30.75
N GLU A 6 -28.99 45.55 29.81
CA GLU A 6 -27.71 46.33 29.89
C GLU A 6 -26.61 45.80 30.84
N ARG A 7 -25.26 45.91 30.65
CA ARG A 7 -24.24 46.35 29.63
C ARG A 7 -22.90 45.66 30.04
N ARG A 8 -21.91 45.25 29.24
CA ARG A 8 -21.01 45.85 28.20
C ARG A 8 -19.84 46.74 28.70
N ALA A 9 -18.67 46.14 29.02
CA ALA A 9 -17.27 46.68 29.03
C ALA A 9 -16.25 45.52 29.22
N VAL A 10 -14.94 45.46 28.85
CA VAL A 10 -13.95 46.24 28.05
C VAL A 10 -12.76 46.90 28.83
N ASN A 11 -11.51 46.52 28.43
CA ASN A 11 -10.16 47.04 28.80
C ASN A 11 -9.69 46.89 30.28
N GLY A 12 -8.38 46.89 30.62
CA GLY A 12 -7.12 46.87 29.83
C GLY A 12 -5.88 47.35 30.63
N GLY A 13 -4.65 47.00 30.21
CA GLY A 13 -3.36 47.37 30.86
C GLY A 13 -2.96 46.44 32.02
N THR A 14 -1.73 45.94 32.23
CA THR A 14 -0.33 46.34 31.88
C THR A 14 0.25 47.48 32.71
N GLU A 15 1.15 47.14 33.67
CA GLU A 15 2.51 47.71 33.78
C GLU A 15 3.37 46.99 34.83
N ALA A 16 4.68 47.23 34.80
CA ALA A 16 5.69 46.62 35.69
C ALA A 16 6.28 47.63 36.68
N ARG A 17 7.00 47.16 37.72
CA ARG A 17 7.85 48.02 38.56
C ARG A 17 9.23 47.44 38.81
N HIS A 18 10.17 48.36 38.98
CA HIS A 18 11.61 48.16 39.10
C HIS A 18 12.04 48.26 40.57
N GLY A 19 13.16 47.61 40.95
CA GLY A 19 13.72 47.72 42.31
C GLY A 19 15.11 47.11 42.39
N LYS A 20 16.12 47.92 42.71
CA LYS A 20 17.48 47.49 43.06
C LYS A 20 17.57 47.28 44.58
N ASP A 21 18.55 46.48 45.04
CA ASP A 21 19.71 46.98 45.80
C ASP A 21 20.70 45.84 46.18
N ASP A 22 21.93 46.21 46.55
CA ASP A 22 23.15 45.40 46.73
C ASP A 22 24.18 46.29 47.52
N PRO A 23 25.27 45.83 48.18
CA PRO A 23 25.78 44.48 48.46
C PRO A 23 26.16 44.18 49.95
N ALA A 24 26.45 42.91 50.29
CA ALA A 24 27.05 42.54 51.60
C ALA A 24 27.95 41.26 51.62
N ARG A 25 29.15 41.37 51.05
CA ARG A 25 30.43 40.70 51.42
C ARG A 25 30.41 39.47 52.37
N ARG A 26 30.77 38.28 51.87
CA ARG A 26 31.49 37.23 52.63
C ARG A 26 32.41 36.38 51.72
N THR A 27 33.43 35.77 52.29
CA THR A 27 34.56 35.15 51.57
C THR A 27 34.60 33.62 51.68
N SER A 28 35.17 32.98 50.64
CA SER A 28 35.73 31.61 50.63
C SER A 28 34.82 30.44 51.06
N HIS A 29 34.56 29.53 50.13
CA HIS A 29 35.28 28.24 50.08
C HIS A 29 35.13 27.62 48.68
N ALA A 30 36.13 26.86 48.23
CA ALA A 30 36.06 26.12 46.98
C ALA A 30 35.54 24.70 47.24
N SER A 31 34.48 24.30 46.56
CA SER A 31 33.99 22.92 46.53
C SER A 31 33.94 22.44 45.08
N SER A 32 34.77 21.45 44.76
CA SER A 32 34.90 20.88 43.41
C SER A 32 33.86 19.80 43.16
N THR A 33 32.69 20.17 42.62
CA THR A 33 31.67 19.22 42.15
C THR A 33 32.11 18.59 40.82
N PRO A 34 32.00 17.27 40.61
CA PRO A 34 32.37 16.64 39.34
C PRO A 34 31.50 17.12 38.17
N ARG A 35 32.10 17.41 37.01
CA ARG A 35 31.34 17.63 35.77
C ARG A 35 30.78 16.29 35.27
N GLY A 36 29.47 16.22 35.06
CA GLY A 36 28.83 15.05 34.45
C GLY A 36 29.23 14.87 32.96
N PRO A 37 29.06 13.66 32.39
CA PRO A 37 29.47 13.36 31.01
C PRO A 37 28.80 14.28 29.98
N ASP A 38 27.57 14.72 30.22
CA ASP A 38 26.83 15.63 29.34
C ASP A 38 27.53 16.97 29.14
N ALA A 39 28.28 17.46 30.14
CA ALA A 39 29.06 18.69 30.01
C ALA A 39 30.28 18.47 29.10
N PHE A 40 30.95 17.33 29.23
CA PHE A 40 32.09 16.97 28.38
C PHE A 40 31.66 16.75 26.92
N ILE A 41 30.49 16.11 26.70
CA ILE A 41 29.92 15.91 25.36
C ILE A 41 29.51 17.26 24.74
N ARG A 42 28.96 18.20 25.51
CA ARG A 42 28.62 19.55 25.02
C ARG A 42 29.86 20.40 24.73
N ASP A 43 30.87 20.39 25.60
CA ASP A 43 32.15 21.08 25.35
C ASP A 43 32.83 20.52 24.09
N ALA A 44 32.85 19.19 23.91
CA ALA A 44 33.42 18.55 22.73
C ALA A 44 32.62 18.85 21.44
N ALA A 45 31.29 18.79 21.47
CA ALA A 45 30.45 19.13 20.33
C ALA A 45 30.58 20.61 19.95
N SER A 46 30.65 21.51 20.93
CA SER A 46 30.89 22.94 20.71
C SER A 46 32.26 23.20 20.08
N ALA A 47 33.32 22.55 20.56
CA ALA A 47 34.67 22.66 19.99
C ALA A 47 34.74 22.12 18.54
N ILE A 48 34.04 21.01 18.24
CA ILE A 48 33.95 20.45 16.89
C ILE A 48 33.16 21.37 15.95
N LEU A 49 32.05 21.97 16.41
CA LEU A 49 31.26 22.91 15.61
C LEU A 49 32.03 24.21 15.33
N HIS A 50 32.66 24.82 16.33
CA HIS A 50 33.48 26.03 16.11
C HIS A 50 34.72 25.78 15.23
N THR A 51 35.34 24.60 15.31
CA THR A 51 36.45 24.27 14.38
C THR A 51 35.96 23.97 12.96
N ALA A 52 34.74 23.44 12.80
CA ALA A 52 34.10 23.32 11.49
C ALA A 52 33.73 24.69 10.89
N GLU A 53 33.13 25.61 11.66
CA GLU A 53 32.82 26.97 11.20
C GLU A 53 34.08 27.72 10.76
N LEU A 54 35.17 27.64 11.53
CA LEU A 54 36.46 28.22 11.16
C LEU A 54 37.08 27.59 9.90
N ALA A 55 36.74 26.34 9.57
CA ALA A 55 37.18 25.66 8.35
C ALA A 55 36.32 25.98 7.11
N PHE A 56 35.08 26.46 7.29
CA PHE A 56 34.16 26.84 6.20
C PHE A 56 34.16 28.33 5.88
N LEU A 57 34.92 29.16 6.61
CA LEU A 57 35.23 30.53 6.18
C LEU A 57 36.07 30.50 4.90
N ILE A 58 35.41 30.74 3.76
CA ILE A 58 36.07 30.91 2.46
C ILE A 58 37.07 32.07 2.59
N PRO A 59 38.39 31.84 2.40
CA PRO A 59 39.38 32.90 2.55
C PRO A 59 39.16 33.99 1.49
N GLU A 60 39.34 35.25 1.90
CA GLU A 60 39.13 36.40 1.00
C GLU A 60 40.02 36.33 -0.26
N ARG A 61 39.53 36.89 -1.36
CA ARG A 61 40.25 36.87 -2.65
C ARG A 61 41.63 37.55 -2.50
N PRO A 62 42.73 36.86 -2.83
CA PRO A 62 44.07 37.38 -2.57
C PRO A 62 44.37 38.62 -3.42
N THR A 63 44.64 39.74 -2.74
CA THR A 63 44.86 41.07 -3.35
C THR A 63 46.27 41.29 -3.89
N SER A 64 47.16 40.29 -3.85
CA SER A 64 48.55 40.41 -4.30
C SER A 64 49.10 39.11 -4.89
N ARG A 65 49.89 39.23 -5.97
CA ARG A 65 50.57 38.12 -6.66
C ARG A 65 51.66 37.42 -5.83
N TRP A 66 51.96 37.93 -4.63
CA TRP A 66 52.97 37.36 -3.73
C TRP A 66 52.37 36.59 -2.53
N HIS A 67 51.04 36.51 -2.41
CA HIS A 67 50.38 35.75 -1.36
C HIS A 67 50.46 34.24 -1.63
N ARG A 68 51.43 33.55 -1.01
CA ARG A 68 51.49 32.08 -1.00
C ARG A 68 50.52 31.53 0.05
N ALA A 69 49.34 31.12 -0.37
CA ALA A 69 48.45 30.31 0.45
C ALA A 69 49.10 28.93 0.69
N GLY A 70 49.43 28.62 1.94
CA GLY A 70 50.07 27.37 2.32
C GLY A 70 50.26 27.28 3.84
N ILE A 71 50.21 26.07 4.38
CA ILE A 71 50.40 25.82 5.81
C ILE A 71 51.84 26.20 6.18
N SER A 72 52.03 26.94 7.28
CA SER A 72 53.38 27.32 7.72
C SER A 72 54.20 26.09 8.14
N ARG A 73 55.54 26.14 8.05
CA ARG A 73 56.46 25.06 8.52
C ARG A 73 56.26 24.60 9.98
N ARG A 74 55.53 25.36 10.81
CA ARG A 74 55.10 24.92 12.14
C ARG A 74 53.76 24.17 12.08
N GLY A 75 52.79 24.68 11.33
CA GLY A 75 51.51 24.00 11.08
C GLY A 75 51.68 22.68 10.33
N GLU A 76 52.63 22.61 9.38
CA GLU A 76 53.02 21.41 8.64
C GLU A 76 53.50 20.31 9.60
N LYS A 77 54.47 20.63 10.47
CA LYS A 77 54.93 19.70 11.52
C LYS A 77 53.85 19.31 12.53
N ILE A 78 52.95 20.23 12.87
CA ILE A 78 51.81 19.93 13.77
C ILE A 78 50.84 18.97 13.06
N PHE A 79 50.54 19.20 11.79
CA PHE A 79 49.72 18.31 10.96
C PHE A 79 50.36 16.93 10.85
N ASP A 80 51.64 16.84 10.46
CA ASP A 80 52.38 15.58 10.36
C ASP A 80 52.33 14.78 11.67
N VAL A 81 52.69 15.40 12.80
CA VAL A 81 52.67 14.74 14.12
C VAL A 81 51.24 14.31 14.51
N THR A 82 50.22 15.11 14.18
CA THR A 82 48.82 14.76 14.45
C THR A 82 48.37 13.58 13.58
N SER A 83 48.66 13.62 12.28
CA SER A 83 48.34 12.55 11.32
C SER A 83 49.07 11.25 11.64
N TYR A 84 50.36 11.29 11.97
CA TYR A 84 51.11 10.11 12.44
C TYR A 84 50.54 9.56 13.75
N THR A 85 50.12 10.42 14.69
CA THR A 85 49.48 9.98 15.94
C THR A 85 48.13 9.30 15.67
N VAL A 86 47.29 9.89 14.82
CA VAL A 86 45.99 9.31 14.43
C VAL A 86 46.18 7.99 13.68
N LEU A 87 47.11 7.91 12.73
CA LEU A 87 47.42 6.69 12.00
C LEU A 87 48.02 5.60 12.91
N ALA A 88 48.88 5.96 13.85
CA ALA A 88 49.44 5.02 14.83
C ALA A 88 48.36 4.50 15.80
N LEU A 89 47.45 5.36 16.27
CA LEU A 89 46.31 4.94 17.09
C LEU A 89 45.34 4.06 16.30
N PHE A 90 45.06 4.38 15.03
CA PHE A 90 44.21 3.57 14.17
C PHE A 90 44.85 2.20 13.89
N ALA A 91 46.14 2.15 13.54
CA ALA A 91 46.88 0.92 13.34
C ALA A 91 46.96 0.07 14.62
N ALA A 92 47.20 0.69 15.78
CA ALA A 92 47.20 0.01 17.08
C ALA A 92 45.82 -0.55 17.42
N ALA A 93 44.74 0.21 17.21
CA ALA A 93 43.36 -0.26 17.42
C ALA A 93 42.98 -1.40 16.46
N TRP A 94 43.42 -1.34 15.20
CA TRP A 94 43.17 -2.38 14.20
C TRP A 94 43.96 -3.66 14.52
N THR A 95 45.24 -3.53 14.87
CA THR A 95 46.10 -4.65 15.33
C THR A 95 45.57 -5.26 16.62
N TRP A 96 45.11 -4.45 17.58
CA TRP A 96 44.47 -4.90 18.80
C TRP A 96 43.17 -5.67 18.51
N SER A 97 42.34 -5.18 17.58
CA SER A 97 41.11 -5.85 17.14
C SER A 97 41.40 -7.22 16.50
N VAL A 98 42.41 -7.31 15.63
CA VAL A 98 42.85 -8.57 15.02
C VAL A 98 43.44 -9.54 16.06
N ALA A 99 44.25 -9.04 17.01
CA ALA A 99 44.77 -9.87 18.11
C ALA A 99 43.66 -10.37 19.04
N HIS A 100 42.66 -9.53 19.36
CA HIS A 100 41.53 -9.90 20.21
C HIS A 100 40.50 -10.80 19.53
N THR A 101 40.41 -10.83 18.20
CA THR A 101 39.67 -11.88 17.48
C THR A 101 40.47 -13.20 17.43
N GLY A 102 41.78 -13.13 17.21
CA GLY A 102 42.67 -14.30 17.28
C GLY A 102 42.62 -15.04 18.62
N MET A 103 42.70 -14.31 19.75
CA MET A 103 42.70 -14.90 21.09
C MET A 103 41.31 -15.33 21.62
N LYS A 104 40.22 -15.05 20.90
CA LYS A 104 38.85 -15.41 21.35
C LYS A 104 38.22 -16.59 20.62
N ASN A 105 38.90 -17.20 19.65
CA ASN A 105 38.40 -18.36 18.91
C ASN A 105 38.56 -19.71 19.63
N LEU A 106 38.75 -19.70 20.96
CA LEU A 106 38.73 -20.87 21.84
C LEU A 106 37.68 -20.74 22.97
N GLY A 107 36.47 -20.30 22.64
CA GLY A 107 35.32 -20.39 23.55
C GLY A 107 34.15 -19.47 23.19
N SER A 108 32.92 -20.04 23.19
CA SER A 108 31.61 -19.37 23.06
C SER A 108 31.41 -18.42 21.86
N ALA A 109 30.51 -18.79 20.93
CA ALA A 109 30.13 -17.95 19.81
C ALA A 109 29.26 -16.74 20.23
N GLY A 110 29.84 -15.53 20.20
CA GLY A 110 29.11 -14.26 20.30
C GLY A 110 28.74 -13.72 18.92
N VAL A 111 27.47 -13.37 18.71
CA VAL A 111 27.00 -12.80 17.44
C VAL A 111 27.51 -11.37 17.29
N SER A 112 28.07 -11.03 16.12
CA SER A 112 28.57 -9.68 15.80
C SER A 112 27.41 -8.69 15.62
N PRO A 113 27.58 -7.38 15.90
CA PRO A 113 26.57 -6.35 15.61
C PRO A 113 26.03 -6.40 14.17
N VAL A 114 26.86 -6.81 13.20
CA VAL A 114 26.46 -6.99 11.81
C VAL A 114 25.55 -8.21 11.65
N THR A 115 25.90 -9.36 12.25
CA THR A 115 25.05 -10.56 12.19
C THR A 115 23.82 -10.47 13.08
N SER A 116 23.79 -9.64 14.13
CA SER A 116 22.55 -9.33 14.86
C SER A 116 21.65 -8.36 14.07
N GLY A 117 22.21 -7.41 13.33
CA GLY A 117 21.46 -6.58 12.38
C GLY A 117 20.83 -7.43 11.26
N ILE A 118 21.60 -8.36 10.69
CA ILE A 118 21.09 -9.33 9.71
C ILE A 118 20.04 -10.26 10.34
N ALA A 119 20.27 -10.81 11.54
CA ALA A 119 19.31 -11.67 12.21
C ALA A 119 18.00 -10.93 12.56
N ALA A 120 18.06 -9.66 12.96
CA ALA A 120 16.88 -8.82 13.16
C ALA A 120 16.12 -8.60 11.84
N ALA A 121 16.83 -8.28 10.75
CA ALA A 121 16.26 -8.14 9.41
C ALA A 121 15.68 -9.45 8.83
N LEU A 122 16.12 -10.61 9.34
CA LEU A 122 15.56 -11.93 9.03
C LEU A 122 14.36 -12.32 9.92
N SER A 123 14.15 -11.66 11.06
CA SER A 123 13.18 -12.07 12.09
C SER A 123 12.00 -11.10 12.25
N TYR A 124 12.14 -9.84 11.88
CA TYR A 124 11.12 -8.80 12.07
C TYR A 124 10.75 -8.13 10.74
N ALA A 125 9.45 -8.10 10.42
CA ALA A 125 8.93 -7.43 9.22
C ALA A 125 9.20 -5.90 9.24
N ASP A 126 9.31 -5.29 10.41
CA ASP A 126 9.51 -3.85 10.58
C ASP A 126 10.99 -3.43 10.68
N ALA A 127 11.93 -4.37 10.52
CA ALA A 127 13.36 -4.07 10.60
C ALA A 127 13.83 -3.21 9.39
N PRO A 128 14.69 -2.20 9.63
CA PRO A 128 15.24 -1.37 8.55
C PRO A 128 16.12 -2.21 7.62
N THR A 129 15.71 -2.28 6.36
CA THR A 129 16.37 -3.06 5.30
C THR A 129 17.37 -2.19 4.52
N ALA A 130 18.35 -2.84 3.88
CA ALA A 130 19.23 -2.15 2.96
C ALA A 130 18.42 -1.66 1.73
N PRO A 131 18.51 -0.37 1.33
CA PRO A 131 17.57 0.22 0.35
C PRO A 131 17.41 -0.55 -0.96
N PHE A 132 18.48 -1.17 -1.47
CA PHE A 132 18.47 -1.95 -2.71
C PHE A 132 17.49 -3.14 -2.67
N VAL A 133 17.24 -3.74 -1.50
CA VAL A 133 16.29 -4.85 -1.35
C VAL A 133 14.86 -4.32 -1.47
N THR A 134 14.57 -3.20 -0.83
CA THR A 134 13.26 -2.53 -0.87
C THR A 134 12.95 -2.06 -2.29
N GLU A 135 13.92 -1.45 -2.96
CA GLU A 135 13.80 -1.00 -4.36
C GLU A 135 13.58 -2.17 -5.32
N ALA A 136 14.33 -3.27 -5.18
CA ALA A 136 14.14 -4.46 -6.00
C ALA A 136 12.74 -5.10 -5.81
N VAL A 137 12.24 -5.17 -4.57
CA VAL A 137 10.87 -5.64 -4.28
C VAL A 137 9.83 -4.70 -4.91
N MET A 138 9.97 -3.38 -4.72
CA MET A 138 9.02 -2.41 -5.26
C MET A 138 8.97 -2.45 -6.78
N ASN A 139 10.12 -2.43 -7.46
CA ASN A 139 10.20 -2.44 -8.93
C ASN A 139 9.67 -3.75 -9.53
N LEU A 140 9.87 -4.90 -8.86
CA LEU A 140 9.38 -6.20 -9.33
C LEU A 140 7.86 -6.37 -9.17
N PHE A 141 7.28 -5.79 -8.11
CA PHE A 141 5.84 -5.92 -7.82
C PHE A 141 4.99 -4.73 -8.31
N ALA A 142 5.58 -3.57 -8.63
CA ALA A 142 4.84 -2.41 -9.16
C ALA A 142 3.99 -2.72 -10.40
N PRO A 143 4.46 -3.50 -11.41
CA PRO A 143 3.61 -3.89 -12.54
C PRO A 143 2.38 -4.75 -12.16
N LEU A 144 2.39 -5.37 -10.98
CA LEU A 144 1.27 -6.16 -10.45
C LEU A 144 0.32 -5.34 -9.57
N ARG A 145 0.65 -4.06 -9.28
CA ARG A 145 -0.20 -3.13 -8.52
C ARG A 145 -1.25 -2.42 -9.39
N GLY A 146 -1.21 -2.59 -10.71
CA GLY A 146 -2.16 -1.99 -11.65
C GLY A 146 -1.85 -0.52 -11.99
N GLU A 147 -2.62 0.05 -12.91
CA GLU A 147 -2.57 1.47 -13.30
C GLU A 147 -2.86 2.41 -12.10
N SER A 148 -3.69 1.94 -11.15
CA SER A 148 -3.98 2.63 -9.89
C SER A 148 -2.83 2.61 -8.88
N GLY A 149 -1.88 1.67 -9.00
CA GLY A 149 -0.93 1.33 -7.95
C GLY A 149 -1.55 0.68 -6.70
N LYS A 150 -2.86 0.41 -6.70
CA LYS A 150 -3.64 0.04 -5.51
C LYS A 150 -4.08 -1.43 -5.46
N LEU A 151 -3.83 -2.24 -6.49
CA LEU A 151 -4.15 -3.66 -6.43
C LEU A 151 -3.36 -4.36 -5.30
N ARG A 152 -4.05 -5.24 -4.56
CA ARG A 152 -3.49 -6.08 -3.50
C ARG A 152 -3.54 -7.57 -3.83
N ALA A 153 -4.08 -7.95 -4.98
CA ALA A 153 -4.03 -9.33 -5.46
C ALA A 153 -3.72 -9.42 -6.96
N ARG A 154 -2.90 -10.41 -7.36
CA ARG A 154 -2.91 -10.96 -8.72
C ARG A 154 -3.72 -12.25 -8.75
N ILE A 155 -4.54 -12.40 -9.79
CA ILE A 155 -5.32 -13.61 -10.07
C ILE A 155 -4.66 -14.31 -11.26
N SER A 156 -4.39 -15.60 -11.15
CA SER A 156 -3.67 -16.38 -12.18
C SER A 156 -4.07 -17.85 -12.21
N SER A 157 -3.83 -18.51 -13.34
CA SER A 157 -4.00 -19.95 -13.51
C SER A 157 -2.89 -20.74 -12.79
N ALA A 158 -3.20 -21.99 -12.43
CA ALA A 158 -2.22 -22.93 -11.85
C ALA A 158 -1.01 -23.12 -12.79
N GLY A 159 0.19 -22.79 -12.32
CA GLY A 159 1.43 -22.87 -13.12
C GLY A 159 1.65 -21.72 -14.12
N GLU A 160 0.88 -20.64 -14.06
CA GLU A 160 1.09 -19.43 -14.87
C GLU A 160 2.33 -18.63 -14.41
N GLN A 161 3.02 -17.95 -15.33
CA GLN A 161 4.13 -17.06 -14.99
C GLN A 161 3.62 -15.71 -14.43
N ILE A 162 4.02 -15.42 -13.19
CA ILE A 162 3.59 -14.28 -12.36
C ILE A 162 4.51 -13.06 -12.52
N LEU A 163 5.80 -13.28 -12.74
CA LEU A 163 6.80 -12.22 -12.88
C LEU A 163 7.61 -12.43 -14.16
N ALA A 164 8.10 -11.33 -14.74
CA ALA A 164 9.04 -11.41 -15.86
C ALA A 164 10.35 -12.08 -15.39
N GLU A 165 10.87 -12.98 -16.21
CA GLU A 165 12.19 -13.62 -16.03
C GLU A 165 13.18 -13.00 -17.03
N PRO A 166 14.48 -12.90 -16.70
CA PRO A 166 15.11 -13.39 -15.48
C PRO A 166 14.84 -12.49 -14.27
N LEU A 167 14.52 -13.10 -13.12
CA LEU A 167 14.56 -12.42 -11.81
C LEU A 167 16.00 -11.89 -11.53
N PRO A 168 16.15 -10.78 -10.76
CA PRO A 168 17.46 -10.23 -10.45
C PRO A 168 18.37 -11.26 -9.76
N THR A 169 19.67 -11.29 -10.10
CA THR A 169 20.60 -12.34 -9.66
C THR A 169 20.57 -12.58 -8.15
N GLY A 170 20.33 -13.83 -7.73
CA GLY A 170 20.18 -14.21 -6.32
C GLY A 170 18.78 -13.99 -5.73
N THR A 171 17.79 -13.59 -6.55
CA THR A 171 16.39 -13.44 -6.16
C THR A 171 15.58 -14.70 -6.45
N SER A 172 14.67 -15.06 -5.55
CA SER A 172 13.61 -16.06 -5.82
C SER A 172 12.34 -15.72 -5.04
N VAL A 173 11.18 -16.26 -5.45
CA VAL A 173 9.91 -16.10 -4.72
C VAL A 173 9.49 -17.42 -4.08
N ARG A 174 9.06 -17.34 -2.83
CA ARG A 174 8.43 -18.41 -2.06
C ARG A 174 6.97 -18.04 -1.80
N PHE A 175 6.07 -18.99 -2.04
CA PHE A 175 4.65 -18.84 -1.73
C PHE A 175 4.31 -19.66 -0.49
N SER A 176 3.69 -19.01 0.50
CA SER A 176 3.13 -19.64 1.68
C SER A 176 1.61 -19.78 1.52
N GLY A 177 1.13 -21.02 1.54
CA GLY A 177 -0.29 -21.35 1.36
C GLY A 177 -1.13 -21.19 2.63
N PRO A 178 -2.45 -21.43 2.53
CA PRO A 178 -3.38 -21.35 3.67
C PRO A 178 -3.21 -22.50 4.68
N ALA A 179 -2.45 -23.53 4.34
CA ALA A 179 -2.01 -24.57 5.29
C ALA A 179 -0.58 -24.27 5.76
N ALA A 180 -0.35 -24.26 7.08
CA ALA A 180 0.89 -23.77 7.69
C ALA A 180 2.20 -24.51 7.29
N ALA A 181 2.10 -25.71 6.70
CA ALA A 181 3.23 -26.49 6.18
C ALA A 181 3.44 -26.32 4.66
N GLU A 182 2.56 -25.62 3.96
CA GLU A 182 2.56 -25.54 2.49
C GLU A 182 3.37 -24.33 1.99
N SER A 183 4.70 -24.47 2.03
CA SER A 183 5.62 -23.55 1.34
C SER A 183 6.06 -24.13 0.00
N THR A 184 5.93 -23.38 -1.08
CA THR A 184 6.52 -23.72 -2.38
C THR A 184 7.59 -22.70 -2.79
N ALA A 185 8.80 -23.19 -3.08
CA ALA A 185 9.83 -22.41 -3.75
C ALA A 185 9.62 -22.59 -5.26
N ALA A 186 9.16 -21.55 -5.95
CA ALA A 186 8.53 -21.72 -7.28
C ALA A 186 8.94 -20.65 -8.33
N GLY A 187 10.12 -20.03 -8.17
CA GLY A 187 10.64 -19.06 -9.14
C GLY A 187 9.67 -17.89 -9.37
N ALA A 188 9.42 -17.52 -10.63
CA ALA A 188 8.36 -16.60 -11.01
C ALA A 188 6.97 -17.25 -11.28
N THR A 189 6.70 -18.48 -10.82
CA THR A 189 5.54 -19.29 -11.28
C THR A 189 4.46 -19.51 -10.21
N ALA A 190 3.19 -19.46 -10.61
CA ALA A 190 2.05 -19.68 -9.73
C ALA A 190 2.03 -21.09 -9.12
N PRO A 191 1.78 -21.25 -7.80
CA PRO A 191 1.52 -22.54 -7.18
C PRO A 191 0.42 -23.30 -7.92
N ARG A 192 0.61 -24.62 -8.13
CA ARG A 192 -0.35 -25.45 -8.90
C ARG A 192 -1.68 -25.71 -8.17
N ARG A 193 -1.72 -25.52 -6.86
CA ARG A 193 -2.91 -25.68 -6.03
C ARG A 193 -3.66 -24.35 -5.96
N SER A 194 -4.98 -24.41 -6.11
CA SER A 194 -5.88 -23.28 -5.99
C SER A 194 -5.94 -22.72 -4.57
N GLY A 195 -6.13 -21.41 -4.43
CA GLY A 195 -6.21 -20.74 -3.13
C GLY A 195 -5.55 -19.36 -3.13
N VAL A 196 -5.53 -18.74 -1.95
CA VAL A 196 -4.86 -17.46 -1.69
C VAL A 196 -3.51 -17.74 -1.04
N TRP A 197 -2.45 -17.14 -1.58
CA TRP A 197 -1.07 -17.36 -1.20
C TRP A 197 -0.42 -16.04 -0.78
N SER A 198 0.27 -16.06 0.36
CA SER A 198 1.17 -14.97 0.77
C SER A 198 2.52 -15.15 0.06
N LEU A 199 3.12 -14.04 -0.40
CA LEU A 199 4.41 -14.07 -1.08
C LEU A 199 5.52 -13.63 -0.12
N ALA A 200 6.68 -14.29 -0.21
CA ALA A 200 7.93 -13.80 0.33
C ALA A 200 9.01 -13.84 -0.77
N LEU A 201 9.73 -12.74 -0.92
CA LEU A 201 10.86 -12.63 -1.84
C LEU A 201 12.16 -12.89 -1.07
N ILE A 202 13.04 -13.70 -1.65
CA ILE A 202 14.30 -14.12 -1.05
C ILE A 202 15.44 -13.52 -1.87
N VAL A 203 16.30 -12.70 -1.26
CA VAL A 203 17.52 -12.14 -1.90
C VAL A 203 18.75 -12.68 -1.17
N GLY A 204 19.45 -13.63 -1.79
CA GLY A 204 20.57 -14.32 -1.14
C GLY A 204 20.12 -15.03 0.14
N ALA A 205 20.54 -14.51 1.30
CA ALA A 205 20.10 -15.01 2.60
C ALA A 205 18.83 -14.32 3.16
N ALA A 206 18.49 -13.11 2.68
CA ALA A 206 17.39 -12.31 3.22
C ALA A 206 16.03 -12.82 2.74
N ILE A 207 15.06 -12.95 3.64
CA ILE A 207 13.66 -13.29 3.32
C ILE A 207 12.78 -12.10 3.69
N ARG A 208 12.07 -11.53 2.70
CA ARG A 208 11.18 -10.37 2.87
C ARG A 208 9.73 -10.74 2.52
N PRO A 209 8.74 -10.61 3.43
CA PRO A 209 7.34 -10.72 3.05
C PRO A 209 6.95 -9.59 2.08
N VAL A 210 6.09 -9.89 1.11
CA VAL A 210 5.52 -8.89 0.20
C VAL A 210 4.24 -8.36 0.81
N ASP A 211 4.38 -7.36 1.68
CA ASP A 211 3.30 -6.88 2.52
C ASP A 211 2.13 -6.29 1.70
N GLN A 212 0.91 -6.56 2.18
CA GLN A 212 -0.34 -6.18 1.50
C GLN A 212 -0.42 -6.62 0.02
N PHE A 213 0.17 -7.77 -0.33
CA PHE A 213 -0.04 -8.42 -1.64
C PHE A 213 -0.34 -9.91 -1.49
N SER A 214 -1.15 -10.47 -2.39
CA SER A 214 -1.49 -11.89 -2.43
C SER A 214 -1.54 -12.41 -3.86
N LEU A 215 -1.18 -13.69 -4.03
CA LEU A 215 -1.41 -14.40 -5.28
C LEU A 215 -2.62 -15.30 -5.11
N ILE A 216 -3.55 -15.24 -6.06
CA ILE A 216 -4.77 -16.04 -6.07
C ILE A 216 -4.69 -17.03 -7.24
N THR A 217 -4.35 -18.29 -6.94
CA THR A 217 -4.41 -19.36 -7.92
C THR A 217 -5.86 -19.80 -8.09
N LEU A 218 -6.37 -19.74 -9.32
CA LEU A 218 -7.72 -20.16 -9.66
C LEU A 218 -7.96 -21.66 -9.41
N THR A 219 -9.18 -22.01 -8.98
CA THR A 219 -9.80 -23.31 -9.21
C THR A 219 -10.10 -23.40 -10.71
N PRO A 220 -9.50 -24.33 -11.48
CA PRO A 220 -9.65 -24.33 -12.93
C PRO A 220 -11.10 -24.61 -13.32
N PHE A 221 -11.55 -24.07 -14.47
CA PHE A 221 -12.93 -24.26 -14.94
C PHE A 221 -13.30 -25.75 -15.08
N SER A 222 -12.29 -26.59 -15.32
CA SER A 222 -12.36 -28.04 -15.35
C SER A 222 -12.83 -28.70 -14.05
N GLU A 223 -12.98 -28.00 -12.91
CA GLU A 223 -13.63 -28.57 -11.71
C GLU A 223 -15.15 -28.48 -11.74
N LYS A 224 -15.73 -27.65 -12.63
CA LYS A 224 -17.18 -27.50 -12.69
C LYS A 224 -17.83 -28.79 -13.23
N ARG A 225 -18.75 -29.37 -12.46
CA ARG A 225 -19.48 -30.61 -12.80
C ARG A 225 -20.98 -30.31 -12.80
N ARG A 226 -21.65 -30.55 -13.92
CA ARG A 226 -23.12 -30.36 -14.09
C ARG A 226 -23.64 -29.01 -13.56
N GLY A 227 -22.85 -27.94 -13.75
CA GLY A 227 -23.22 -26.57 -13.35
C GLY A 227 -22.85 -26.15 -11.92
N LYS A 228 -22.06 -26.94 -11.17
CA LYS A 228 -21.63 -26.61 -9.81
C LYS A 228 -20.19 -27.02 -9.51
N ILE A 229 -19.61 -26.50 -8.42
CA ILE A 229 -18.38 -27.00 -7.81
C ILE A 229 -18.71 -27.36 -6.36
N GLY A 230 -18.49 -28.63 -5.98
CA GLY A 230 -18.93 -29.16 -4.70
C GLY A 230 -20.44 -28.91 -4.45
N PRO A 231 -20.81 -28.21 -3.36
CA PRO A 231 -22.20 -27.83 -3.08
C PRO A 231 -22.65 -26.53 -3.78
N TYR A 232 -21.74 -25.69 -4.27
CA TYR A 232 -22.06 -24.33 -4.75
C TYR A 232 -22.47 -24.32 -6.22
N ASN A 233 -23.70 -23.88 -6.48
CA ASN A 233 -24.29 -23.84 -7.81
C ASN A 233 -23.86 -22.57 -8.56
N ILE A 234 -23.48 -22.75 -9.82
CA ILE A 234 -22.93 -21.70 -10.68
C ILE A 234 -23.79 -21.56 -11.96
N GLY A 235 -24.33 -22.66 -12.47
CA GLY A 235 -25.02 -22.72 -13.76
C GLY A 235 -24.07 -22.97 -14.94
N SER A 236 -24.48 -22.54 -16.14
CA SER A 236 -23.70 -22.62 -17.37
C SER A 236 -23.61 -21.25 -18.05
N TRP A 237 -22.44 -20.90 -18.58
CA TRP A 237 -22.29 -19.72 -19.45
C TRP A 237 -22.95 -19.96 -20.82
N PRO A 238 -23.41 -18.91 -21.54
CA PRO A 238 -24.11 -19.07 -22.82
C PRO A 238 -23.34 -19.88 -23.88
N TYR A 239 -22.01 -19.74 -23.92
CA TYR A 239 -21.11 -20.40 -24.86
C TYR A 239 -20.33 -21.58 -24.25
N GLU A 240 -20.76 -22.08 -23.08
CA GLU A 240 -20.08 -23.16 -22.36
C GLU A 240 -20.12 -24.51 -23.08
N ARG A 241 -21.23 -24.79 -23.79
CA ARG A 241 -21.49 -26.09 -24.43
C ARG A 241 -21.18 -26.08 -25.93
N GLY A 242 -20.43 -25.07 -26.39
CA GLY A 242 -20.11 -24.83 -27.79
C GLY A 242 -20.75 -23.55 -28.35
N GLY A 243 -20.51 -23.32 -29.64
CA GLY A 243 -20.80 -22.05 -30.31
C GLY A 243 -19.67 -21.03 -30.11
N LYS A 244 -19.30 -20.31 -31.17
CA LYS A 244 -18.24 -19.28 -31.11
C LYS A 244 -18.85 -17.97 -30.56
N PRO A 245 -18.37 -17.42 -29.44
CA PRO A 245 -18.85 -16.14 -28.93
C PRO A 245 -18.51 -15.00 -29.92
N ARG A 246 -19.37 -13.98 -30.01
CA ARG A 246 -19.17 -12.82 -30.91
C ARG A 246 -17.93 -11.98 -30.58
N SER A 247 -17.38 -12.15 -29.38
CA SER A 247 -16.09 -11.60 -28.93
C SER A 247 -15.49 -12.55 -27.89
N PRO A 248 -14.16 -12.71 -27.81
CA PRO A 248 -13.50 -13.49 -26.75
C PRO A 248 -13.93 -13.09 -25.33
N LYS A 249 -14.36 -11.84 -25.13
CA LYS A 249 -14.89 -11.33 -23.85
C LYS A 249 -16.18 -12.03 -23.35
N PHE A 250 -16.82 -12.86 -24.17
CA PHE A 250 -17.97 -13.69 -23.76
C PHE A 250 -17.65 -15.20 -23.71
N ALA A 251 -16.38 -15.59 -23.83
CA ALA A 251 -15.95 -16.96 -23.58
C ALA A 251 -16.12 -17.32 -22.08
N PRO A 252 -16.26 -18.61 -21.72
CA PRO A 252 -16.21 -19.05 -20.33
C PRO A 252 -14.90 -18.63 -19.64
N PRO A 253 -14.92 -18.33 -18.32
CA PRO A 253 -13.73 -17.96 -17.57
C PRO A 253 -12.73 -19.12 -17.47
N ALA A 254 -11.43 -18.82 -17.35
CA ALA A 254 -10.39 -19.84 -17.19
C ALA A 254 -10.53 -20.67 -15.89
N GLY A 255 -11.15 -20.08 -14.87
CA GLY A 255 -11.41 -20.69 -13.58
C GLY A 255 -12.13 -19.73 -12.63
N PHE A 256 -12.07 -20.06 -11.34
CA PHE A 256 -12.78 -19.36 -10.27
C PHE A 256 -11.85 -19.09 -9.09
N ILE A 257 -12.07 -17.99 -8.38
CA ILE A 257 -11.50 -17.77 -7.06
C ILE A 257 -12.30 -18.58 -6.05
N GLU A 258 -11.64 -19.45 -5.29
CA GLU A 258 -12.23 -20.14 -4.15
C GLU A 258 -12.31 -19.21 -2.94
N VAL A 259 -13.52 -18.87 -2.54
CA VAL A 259 -13.81 -18.02 -1.37
C VAL A 259 -14.38 -18.88 -0.25
N THR A 260 -13.55 -19.09 0.76
CA THR A 260 -13.84 -19.75 2.02
C THR A 260 -14.20 -18.71 3.10
N ARG A 261 -14.76 -19.15 4.23
CA ARG A 261 -15.01 -18.27 5.38
C ARG A 261 -13.72 -17.63 5.96
N ALA A 262 -12.55 -18.22 5.69
CA ALA A 262 -11.26 -17.79 6.22
C ALA A 262 -10.51 -16.79 5.32
N ASN A 263 -10.78 -16.76 4.00
CA ASN A 263 -10.14 -15.85 3.04
C ASN A 263 -11.11 -14.83 2.40
N GLN A 264 -12.39 -14.82 2.75
CA GLN A 264 -13.36 -13.84 2.23
C GLN A 264 -12.95 -12.37 2.48
N ASP A 265 -12.23 -12.11 3.57
CA ASP A 265 -11.72 -10.78 3.92
C ASP A 265 -10.35 -10.43 3.29
N THR A 266 -9.80 -11.29 2.43
CA THR A 266 -8.61 -10.95 1.62
C THR A 266 -8.92 -9.74 0.73
N TYR A 267 -8.14 -8.68 0.90
CA TYR A 267 -8.16 -7.50 0.03
C TYR A 267 -7.66 -7.85 -1.37
N VAL A 268 -8.43 -7.48 -2.39
CA VAL A 268 -7.96 -7.47 -3.80
C VAL A 268 -7.36 -6.11 -4.19
N SER A 269 -7.57 -5.08 -3.37
CA SER A 269 -7.15 -3.68 -3.63
C SER A 269 -7.10 -2.84 -2.34
N GLU A 270 -7.03 -1.51 -2.45
CA GLU A 270 -7.01 -0.63 -1.29
C GLU A 270 -8.36 -0.68 -0.54
N HIS A 271 -9.46 -0.55 -1.29
CA HIS A 271 -10.82 -0.47 -0.79
C HIS A 271 -11.54 -1.83 -0.77
N PHE A 272 -11.34 -2.70 -1.78
CA PHE A 272 -12.20 -3.87 -2.00
C PHE A 272 -11.59 -5.21 -1.55
N ARG A 273 -12.43 -6.13 -1.04
CA ARG A 273 -12.14 -7.51 -0.61
C ARG A 273 -12.87 -8.55 -1.45
N LEU A 274 -12.46 -9.82 -1.38
CA LEU A 274 -13.10 -10.93 -2.09
C LEU A 274 -14.59 -11.08 -1.77
N ARG A 275 -14.99 -10.92 -0.50
CA ARG A 275 -16.38 -11.04 -0.05
C ARG A 275 -17.32 -10.05 -0.74
N ASP A 276 -16.82 -8.86 -1.07
CA ASP A 276 -17.64 -7.74 -1.56
C ASP A 276 -18.14 -8.04 -3.00
N PHE A 277 -17.51 -8.97 -3.70
CA PHE A 277 -17.91 -9.44 -5.03
C PHE A 277 -18.71 -10.74 -5.04
N LEU A 278 -19.10 -11.29 -3.89
CA LEU A 278 -19.86 -12.54 -3.82
C LEU A 278 -21.29 -12.39 -4.35
N THR A 279 -21.80 -13.44 -5.00
CA THR A 279 -23.22 -13.51 -5.35
C THR A 279 -24.07 -13.73 -4.09
N HIS A 280 -25.15 -12.96 -3.96
CA HIS A 280 -26.02 -12.89 -2.77
C HIS A 280 -26.88 -14.13 -2.50
N ASP A 281 -26.82 -15.14 -3.35
CA ASP A 281 -27.55 -16.39 -3.17
C ASP A 281 -26.79 -17.42 -2.33
N GLN A 282 -27.47 -18.52 -2.00
CA GLN A 282 -26.85 -19.69 -1.36
C GLN A 282 -26.06 -19.32 -0.09
N VAL A 283 -26.60 -18.45 0.77
CA VAL A 283 -25.91 -17.78 1.89
C VAL A 283 -25.17 -18.76 2.82
N ALA A 284 -25.80 -19.89 3.13
CA ALA A 284 -25.23 -20.93 3.99
C ALA A 284 -24.15 -21.80 3.32
N VAL A 285 -24.02 -21.77 1.99
CA VAL A 285 -23.15 -22.66 1.21
C VAL A 285 -21.72 -22.11 1.13
N TRP A 286 -20.75 -22.96 1.50
CA TRP A 286 -19.32 -22.67 1.46
C TRP A 286 -18.55 -23.94 1.02
N PRO A 287 -17.39 -23.80 0.33
CA PRO A 287 -16.86 -22.57 -0.25
C PRO A 287 -17.76 -22.00 -1.36
N LYS A 288 -17.60 -20.71 -1.65
CA LYS A 288 -18.20 -20.01 -2.79
C LYS A 288 -17.15 -19.83 -3.89
N TYR A 289 -17.58 -19.68 -5.13
CA TYR A 289 -16.69 -19.55 -6.29
C TYR A 289 -17.09 -18.33 -7.14
N LEU A 290 -16.17 -17.39 -7.36
CA LEU A 290 -16.42 -16.18 -8.13
C LEU A 290 -15.41 -15.96 -9.26
N VAL A 291 -15.80 -15.17 -10.26
CA VAL A 291 -14.91 -14.67 -11.34
C VAL A 291 -14.67 -13.18 -11.09
N LEU A 292 -13.44 -12.71 -11.27
CA LEU A 292 -13.08 -11.30 -11.12
C LEU A 292 -11.97 -10.93 -12.11
N ASP A 293 -12.16 -9.85 -12.87
CA ASP A 293 -11.12 -9.25 -13.71
C ASP A 293 -10.44 -8.13 -12.91
N THR A 294 -9.12 -8.18 -12.74
CA THR A 294 -8.39 -7.14 -12.00
C THR A 294 -8.52 -5.76 -12.62
N LYS A 295 -8.81 -5.65 -13.93
CA LYS A 295 -9.03 -4.36 -14.61
C LYS A 295 -10.28 -3.63 -14.12
N LEU A 296 -11.31 -4.36 -13.69
CA LEU A 296 -12.48 -3.75 -13.04
C LEU A 296 -12.06 -3.10 -11.72
N ILE A 297 -11.28 -3.81 -10.91
CA ILE A 297 -10.81 -3.35 -9.60
C ILE A 297 -9.90 -2.13 -9.76
N ASP A 298 -8.94 -2.22 -10.67
CA ASP A 298 -7.96 -1.15 -10.99
C ASP A 298 -8.67 0.13 -11.47
N LYS A 299 -9.68 -0.02 -12.34
CA LYS A 299 -10.56 1.07 -12.78
C LYS A 299 -11.35 1.69 -11.64
N MET A 300 -11.92 0.88 -10.75
CA MET A 300 -12.69 1.41 -9.62
C MET A 300 -11.77 2.16 -8.66
N GLU A 301 -10.57 1.67 -8.36
CA GLU A 301 -9.58 2.39 -7.54
C GLU A 301 -9.16 3.74 -8.16
N LEU A 302 -9.02 3.82 -9.49
CA LEU A 302 -8.81 5.09 -10.20
C LEU A 302 -10.03 6.02 -10.10
N VAL A 303 -11.25 5.50 -10.23
CA VAL A 303 -12.51 6.27 -10.08
C VAL A 303 -12.66 6.82 -8.67
N LEU A 304 -12.36 6.02 -7.65
CA LEU A 304 -12.33 6.49 -6.26
C LEU A 304 -11.24 7.54 -6.04
N SER A 305 -10.10 7.45 -6.73
CA SER A 305 -9.03 8.44 -6.62
C SER A 305 -9.42 9.80 -7.24
N ASP A 306 -10.02 9.85 -8.43
CA ASP A 306 -10.55 11.10 -9.02
C ASP A 306 -11.71 11.71 -8.20
N LEU A 307 -12.52 10.89 -7.52
CA LEU A 307 -13.52 11.38 -6.56
C LEU A 307 -12.86 11.99 -5.30
N ALA A 308 -11.84 11.33 -4.75
CA ALA A 308 -11.09 11.81 -3.59
C ALA A 308 -10.36 13.12 -3.87
N GLU A 309 -9.72 13.26 -5.03
CA GLU A 309 -9.11 14.51 -5.53
C GLU A 309 -10.12 15.67 -5.64
N ARG A 310 -11.40 15.36 -5.80
CA ARG A 310 -12.51 16.33 -5.86
C ARG A 310 -13.18 16.58 -4.51
N GLY A 311 -12.59 16.08 -3.42
CA GLY A 311 -13.08 16.27 -2.06
C GLY A 311 -14.34 15.47 -1.74
N ILE A 312 -14.54 14.32 -2.39
CA ILE A 312 -15.56 13.32 -2.06
C ILE A 312 -14.87 12.17 -1.31
N SER A 313 -15.31 11.85 -0.10
CA SER A 313 -14.76 10.69 0.62
C SER A 313 -15.19 9.38 -0.05
N THR A 314 -14.25 8.45 -0.21
CA THR A 314 -14.48 7.14 -0.83
C THR A 314 -14.37 5.96 0.13
N LYS A 315 -14.05 6.24 1.41
CA LYS A 315 -13.96 5.25 2.48
C LYS A 315 -15.27 4.47 2.65
N GLY A 316 -16.39 5.12 2.34
CA GLY A 316 -17.74 4.56 2.33
C GLY A 316 -18.10 3.73 1.11
N VAL A 317 -17.20 3.43 0.16
CA VAL A 317 -17.59 2.67 -1.04
C VAL A 317 -18.23 1.32 -0.69
N ARG A 318 -19.29 0.99 -1.42
CA ARG A 318 -20.03 -0.28 -1.33
C ARG A 318 -20.12 -0.91 -2.70
N VAL A 319 -19.96 -2.22 -2.75
CA VAL A 319 -20.39 -3.04 -3.89
C VAL A 319 -21.82 -3.50 -3.61
N MET A 320 -22.78 -3.02 -4.40
CA MET A 320 -24.17 -3.50 -4.37
C MET A 320 -24.31 -4.82 -5.13
N SER A 321 -23.47 -5.06 -6.15
CA SER A 321 -23.48 -6.31 -6.89
C SER A 321 -22.20 -6.52 -7.69
N GLY A 322 -21.34 -7.45 -7.22
CA GLY A 322 -20.15 -7.87 -7.94
C GLY A 322 -20.42 -8.99 -8.94
N PHE A 323 -19.76 -10.14 -8.75
CA PHE A 323 -19.94 -11.32 -9.58
C PHE A 323 -21.35 -11.91 -9.40
N ARG A 324 -21.97 -12.28 -10.52
CA ARG A 324 -23.25 -13.01 -10.55
C ARG A 324 -23.03 -14.37 -11.19
N THR A 325 -23.29 -15.45 -10.46
CA THR A 325 -23.33 -16.79 -11.10
C THR A 325 -24.32 -16.76 -12.27
N PRO A 326 -24.05 -17.45 -13.40
CA PRO A 326 -25.02 -17.59 -14.47
C PRO A 326 -26.41 -18.04 -14.00
N GLN A 327 -26.49 -18.98 -13.06
CA GLN A 327 -27.76 -19.43 -12.48
C GLN A 327 -28.49 -18.33 -11.68
N TYR A 328 -27.79 -17.48 -10.94
CA TYR A 328 -28.39 -16.34 -10.26
C TYR A 328 -28.85 -15.27 -11.27
N ASN A 329 -28.04 -14.98 -12.28
CA ASN A 329 -28.35 -14.01 -13.33
C ASN A 329 -29.56 -14.44 -14.20
N THR A 330 -29.86 -15.74 -14.29
CA THR A 330 -31.08 -16.26 -14.94
C THR A 330 -32.28 -16.43 -13.99
N GLY A 331 -32.05 -16.48 -12.67
CA GLY A 331 -33.04 -16.98 -11.70
C GLY A 331 -33.60 -15.94 -10.72
N GLY A 332 -32.97 -14.76 -10.61
CA GLY A 332 -33.49 -13.65 -9.82
C GLY A 332 -33.65 -12.39 -10.67
N GLY A 333 -34.77 -11.70 -10.51
CA GLY A 333 -35.09 -10.42 -11.15
C GLY A 333 -35.71 -10.53 -12.56
N ASP A 334 -36.35 -9.46 -13.02
CA ASP A 334 -37.17 -9.45 -14.24
C ASP A 334 -36.33 -9.71 -15.51
N ALA A 335 -36.86 -10.59 -16.36
CA ALA A 335 -36.21 -11.08 -17.58
C ALA A 335 -36.00 -9.98 -18.64
N ARG A 336 -36.57 -8.79 -18.43
CA ARG A 336 -36.44 -7.61 -19.28
C ARG A 336 -35.16 -6.81 -18.98
N GLY A 337 -34.68 -6.81 -17.74
CA GLY A 337 -33.49 -6.05 -17.34
C GLY A 337 -32.19 -6.87 -17.38
N ARG A 338 -32.26 -8.17 -17.07
CA ARG A 338 -31.08 -9.02 -16.85
C ARG A 338 -30.67 -9.79 -18.12
N SER A 339 -29.79 -9.18 -18.91
CA SER A 339 -29.26 -9.79 -20.13
C SER A 339 -28.53 -11.12 -19.86
N SER A 340 -28.74 -12.10 -20.75
CA SER A 340 -27.93 -13.33 -20.84
C SER A 340 -26.47 -13.09 -21.25
N LEU A 341 -26.08 -11.85 -21.55
CA LEU A 341 -24.71 -11.40 -21.78
C LEU A 341 -24.22 -10.40 -20.71
N SER A 342 -24.87 -10.38 -19.54
CA SER A 342 -24.50 -9.57 -18.37
C SER A 342 -23.01 -9.71 -18.01
N ARG A 343 -22.30 -8.58 -17.94
CA ARG A 343 -20.86 -8.51 -17.64
C ARG A 343 -20.51 -9.01 -16.22
N HIS A 344 -21.45 -8.95 -15.27
CA HIS A 344 -21.27 -9.51 -13.92
C HIS A 344 -20.99 -11.03 -13.93
N MET A 345 -21.43 -11.76 -14.97
CA MET A 345 -21.13 -13.19 -15.10
C MET A 345 -19.71 -13.46 -15.57
N TYR A 346 -18.99 -12.44 -16.06
CA TYR A 346 -17.62 -12.53 -16.55
C TYR A 346 -16.60 -11.90 -15.59
N GLY A 347 -17.06 -11.41 -14.43
CA GLY A 347 -16.21 -10.83 -13.39
C GLY A 347 -15.68 -9.42 -13.70
N ASP A 348 -16.10 -8.81 -14.81
CA ASP A 348 -15.60 -7.51 -15.27
C ASP A 348 -16.58 -6.35 -15.05
N ALA A 349 -17.65 -6.56 -14.27
CA ALA A 349 -18.60 -5.52 -13.86
C ALA A 349 -18.92 -5.54 -12.36
N SER A 350 -19.24 -4.35 -11.82
CA SER A 350 -19.74 -4.16 -10.47
C SER A 350 -20.76 -3.01 -10.43
N ASP A 351 -21.82 -3.17 -9.65
CA ASP A 351 -22.70 -2.09 -9.22
C ASP A 351 -22.16 -1.52 -7.91
N ILE A 352 -21.92 -0.20 -7.83
CA ILE A 352 -21.35 0.47 -6.66
C ILE A 352 -22.11 1.73 -6.25
N PHE A 353 -21.93 2.12 -4.98
CA PHE A 353 -22.33 3.42 -4.44
C PHE A 353 -21.35 3.87 -3.35
N ILE A 354 -21.50 5.10 -2.87
CA ILE A 354 -20.65 5.72 -1.84
C ILE A 354 -21.53 6.02 -0.62
N ASP A 355 -21.22 5.37 0.51
CA ASP A 355 -21.98 5.33 1.77
C ASP A 355 -21.01 5.66 2.93
N ASN A 356 -20.62 6.92 3.06
CA ASN A 356 -19.68 7.35 4.11
C ASN A 356 -20.36 7.49 5.48
N ASN A 357 -21.68 7.70 5.52
CA ASN A 357 -22.43 7.80 6.78
C ASN A 357 -22.80 6.42 7.37
N GLY A 358 -22.86 5.36 6.56
CA GLY A 358 -23.21 4.01 6.98
C GLY A 358 -24.71 3.71 7.03
N ASP A 359 -25.56 4.52 6.40
CA ASP A 359 -27.02 4.30 6.36
C ASP A 359 -27.45 3.27 5.29
N GLY A 360 -26.56 2.92 4.37
CA GLY A 360 -26.80 1.92 3.33
C GLY A 360 -27.33 2.47 2.00
N ASN A 361 -27.46 3.79 1.86
CA ASN A 361 -27.77 4.47 0.60
C ASN A 361 -26.53 5.21 0.06
N MET A 362 -26.68 5.86 -1.09
CA MET A 362 -25.65 6.77 -1.62
C MET A 362 -25.70 8.12 -0.88
N ASP A 363 -24.55 8.69 -0.53
CA ASP A 363 -24.43 10.06 -0.03
C ASP A 363 -24.92 11.09 -1.08
N ASP A 364 -25.22 12.31 -0.64
CA ASP A 364 -25.37 13.48 -1.51
C ASP A 364 -23.99 13.93 -2.04
N LEU A 365 -23.58 13.32 -3.16
CA LEU A 365 -22.28 13.55 -3.80
C LEU A 365 -22.21 14.88 -4.56
N ASN A 366 -23.36 15.38 -5.02
CA ASN A 366 -23.43 16.63 -5.78
C ASN A 366 -23.64 17.88 -4.89
N ARG A 367 -24.12 17.68 -3.65
CA ARG A 367 -24.40 18.69 -2.62
C ARG A 367 -25.62 19.59 -2.93
N ASP A 368 -26.64 19.06 -3.63
CA ASP A 368 -27.93 19.75 -3.85
C ASP A 368 -29.00 19.46 -2.79
N GLY A 369 -28.66 18.68 -1.75
CA GLY A 369 -29.51 18.34 -0.62
C GLY A 369 -30.45 17.16 -0.87
N ARG A 370 -30.24 16.38 -1.94
CA ARG A 370 -31.14 15.28 -2.35
C ARG A 370 -30.37 14.09 -2.92
N VAL A 371 -30.36 12.96 -2.22
CA VAL A 371 -29.85 11.69 -2.76
C VAL A 371 -30.69 11.26 -3.98
N ASN A 372 -30.12 11.30 -5.18
CA ASN A 372 -30.80 10.92 -6.42
C ASN A 372 -29.83 10.50 -7.55
N ILE A 373 -30.35 10.29 -8.77
CA ILE A 373 -29.53 9.92 -9.94
C ILE A 373 -28.46 10.97 -10.33
N ARG A 374 -28.58 12.22 -9.88
CA ARG A 374 -27.52 13.23 -10.03
C ARG A 374 -26.22 12.86 -9.32
N ASP A 375 -26.30 12.16 -8.19
CA ASP A 375 -25.14 11.71 -7.42
C ASP A 375 -24.42 10.56 -8.12
N ALA A 376 -25.21 9.61 -8.65
CA ALA A 376 -24.72 8.58 -9.57
C ALA A 376 -23.98 9.19 -10.79
N ARG A 377 -24.43 10.34 -11.31
CA ARG A 377 -23.72 11.06 -12.40
C ARG A 377 -22.39 11.69 -11.98
N VAL A 378 -22.14 11.94 -10.69
CA VAL A 378 -20.82 12.40 -10.21
C VAL A 378 -19.77 11.30 -10.40
N ILE A 379 -20.16 10.05 -10.12
CA ILE A 379 -19.34 8.85 -10.36
C ILE A 379 -19.23 8.55 -11.87
N GLU A 380 -20.31 8.67 -12.66
CA GLU A 380 -20.25 8.55 -14.14
C GLU A 380 -19.24 9.54 -14.75
N ALA A 381 -19.24 10.78 -14.27
CA ALA A 381 -18.29 11.80 -14.71
C ALA A 381 -16.84 11.47 -14.32
N ALA A 382 -16.62 10.77 -13.19
CA ALA A 382 -15.30 10.24 -12.82
C ALA A 382 -14.87 9.09 -13.74
N VAL A 383 -15.78 8.17 -14.08
CA VAL A 383 -15.51 7.13 -15.08
C VAL A 383 -15.15 7.73 -16.45
N ASP A 384 -15.82 8.79 -16.90
CA ASP A 384 -15.51 9.51 -18.14
C ASP A 384 -14.17 10.30 -18.13
N ARG A 385 -13.57 10.50 -16.95
CA ARG A 385 -12.20 11.02 -16.79
C ARG A 385 -11.19 9.88 -16.77
N VAL A 386 -11.44 8.84 -15.96
CA VAL A 386 -10.57 7.66 -15.86
C VAL A 386 -10.43 6.91 -17.19
N GLU A 387 -11.52 6.70 -17.94
CA GLU A 387 -11.44 6.06 -19.27
C GLU A 387 -10.70 6.91 -20.31
N ARG A 388 -10.55 8.22 -20.08
CA ARG A 388 -9.79 9.13 -20.95
C ARG A 388 -8.29 9.12 -20.64
N ALA A 389 -7.94 9.01 -19.36
CA ALA A 389 -6.55 8.86 -18.91
C ALA A 389 -6.02 7.43 -19.13
N HIS A 390 -6.86 6.40 -18.96
CA HIS A 390 -6.52 4.99 -19.08
C HIS A 390 -7.43 4.27 -20.10
N PRO A 391 -7.28 4.49 -21.43
CA PRO A 391 -8.15 3.90 -22.45
C PRO A 391 -8.21 2.37 -22.44
N ALA A 392 -7.20 1.69 -21.90
CA ALA A 392 -7.17 0.24 -21.71
C ALA A 392 -8.26 -0.31 -20.77
N LEU A 393 -8.87 0.57 -19.95
CA LEU A 393 -9.93 0.26 -18.98
C LEU A 393 -11.34 0.68 -19.46
N VAL A 394 -11.49 1.09 -20.72
CA VAL A 394 -12.76 1.55 -21.29
C VAL A 394 -13.88 0.51 -21.22
N GLY A 395 -15.11 0.93 -20.90
CA GLY A 395 -16.25 0.03 -20.82
C GLY A 395 -17.60 0.71 -20.59
N GLY A 396 -18.51 -0.04 -19.99
CA GLY A 396 -19.83 0.41 -19.63
C GLY A 396 -19.82 1.22 -18.33
N CYS A 397 -20.66 2.24 -18.28
CA CYS A 397 -21.10 2.87 -17.06
C CYS A 397 -22.60 3.14 -17.15
N GLY A 398 -23.37 2.79 -16.14
CA GLY A 398 -24.82 2.97 -16.12
C GLY A 398 -25.25 3.61 -14.81
N VAL A 399 -26.02 4.70 -14.89
CA VAL A 399 -26.54 5.39 -13.71
C VAL A 399 -27.98 4.98 -13.44
N TYR A 400 -28.28 4.64 -12.19
CA TYR A 400 -29.57 4.08 -11.79
C TYR A 400 -30.25 4.96 -10.73
N THR A 401 -31.56 5.18 -10.87
CA THR A 401 -32.37 5.73 -9.77
C THR A 401 -32.52 4.73 -8.63
N GLY A 402 -32.70 5.24 -7.42
CA GLY A 402 -33.18 4.43 -6.29
C GLY A 402 -34.67 4.11 -6.41
N ASN A 403 -35.09 3.09 -5.67
CA ASN A 403 -36.48 2.64 -5.55
C ASN A 403 -36.76 2.24 -4.08
N ALA A 404 -37.84 1.50 -3.81
CA ALA A 404 -38.18 1.06 -2.46
C ALA A 404 -37.21 0.02 -1.83
N SER A 405 -36.31 -0.55 -2.63
CA SER A 405 -35.38 -1.62 -2.22
C SER A 405 -33.93 -1.15 -2.09
N HIS A 406 -33.53 -0.06 -2.76
CA HIS A 406 -32.17 0.48 -2.74
C HIS A 406 -32.11 1.96 -3.13
N GLY A 407 -31.09 2.68 -2.66
CA GLY A 407 -30.72 4.01 -3.15
C GLY A 407 -30.22 4.02 -4.61
N PRO A 408 -29.88 5.19 -5.17
CA PRO A 408 -29.27 5.26 -6.50
C PRO A 408 -27.90 4.59 -6.51
N PHE A 409 -27.48 4.06 -7.65
CA PHE A 409 -26.19 3.36 -7.80
C PHE A 409 -25.61 3.50 -9.21
N VAL A 410 -24.37 3.04 -9.38
CA VAL A 410 -23.65 3.07 -10.66
C VAL A 410 -23.09 1.70 -11.02
N HIS A 411 -23.53 1.16 -12.15
CA HIS A 411 -22.87 0.06 -12.85
C HIS A 411 -21.54 0.58 -13.43
N ILE A 412 -20.43 -0.14 -13.22
CA ILE A 412 -19.15 0.08 -13.90
C ILE A 412 -18.66 -1.26 -14.47
N ASP A 413 -18.15 -1.28 -15.71
CA ASP A 413 -17.46 -2.46 -16.27
C ASP A 413 -16.28 -2.12 -17.20
N THR A 414 -15.52 -3.13 -17.60
CA THR A 414 -14.40 -3.04 -18.55
C THR A 414 -14.67 -3.81 -19.86
N ARG A 415 -15.90 -3.75 -20.39
CA ARG A 415 -16.31 -4.43 -21.64
C ARG A 415 -15.47 -4.09 -22.88
N GLY A 416 -14.62 -3.06 -22.86
CA GLY A 416 -13.67 -2.73 -23.93
C GLY A 416 -14.23 -1.83 -25.02
N TYR A 417 -15.39 -1.22 -24.79
CA TYR A 417 -15.97 -0.17 -25.62
C TYR A 417 -16.84 0.71 -24.73
N ARG A 418 -16.84 2.03 -24.97
CA ARG A 418 -17.62 2.96 -24.15
C ARG A 418 -19.11 2.72 -24.36
N ALA A 419 -19.85 2.54 -23.28
CA ALA A 419 -21.31 2.51 -23.28
C ALA A 419 -21.85 3.30 -22.08
N ARG A 420 -22.89 4.10 -22.28
CA ARG A 420 -23.60 4.84 -21.23
C ARG A 420 -25.10 4.63 -21.36
N TRP A 421 -25.79 4.50 -20.22
CA TRP A 421 -27.24 4.34 -20.16
C TRP A 421 -27.78 4.82 -18.82
N ILE A 422 -29.09 5.07 -18.78
CA ILE A 422 -29.85 5.36 -17.57
C ILE A 422 -30.76 4.16 -17.31
N GLY A 423 -30.78 3.65 -16.08
CA GLY A 423 -31.74 2.64 -15.62
C GLY A 423 -32.66 3.17 -14.54
N THR A 424 -33.87 2.62 -14.43
CA THR A 424 -34.85 3.01 -13.41
C THR A 424 -34.65 2.30 -12.06
N GLY A 425 -33.83 1.24 -12.04
CA GLY A 425 -33.61 0.40 -10.85
C GLY A 425 -34.62 -0.75 -10.72
N ASP A 426 -35.73 -0.71 -11.45
CA ASP A 426 -36.73 -1.80 -11.49
C ASP A 426 -36.05 -3.12 -11.89
N SER A 427 -36.03 -4.09 -10.97
CA SER A 427 -35.13 -5.26 -10.97
C SER A 427 -35.80 -6.55 -10.54
#